data_AF-A0A7S0BBB0-F1
#
_entry.id   AF-A0A7S0BBB0-F1
#
_cell.length_a   1.000
_cell.length_b   1.000
_cell.length_c   1.000
_cell.angle_alpha   90.00
_cell.angle_beta   90.00
_cell.angle_gamma   90.00
#
_symmetry.space_group_name_H-M   'P 1'
#
loop_
_entity.id
_entity.type
_entity.pdbx_description
1 polymer ?
#
loop_
_entity_poly.entity_id
_entity_poly.type
_entity_poly.pdbx_seq_one_letter_code
_entity_poly.pdbx_strand_id
1 'polypeptide(L)'
;MERCPSPFLEEDEALLCVGPFESGQVTVEVVEGERVFALDVAEAAAHYWAELLRRKPHMFDGPVWSVAGAWGEGEGERRRCVLRLQRSSYRYAIYTHFTESWRALRREERCNVAGVGALTFTREGLLVL
;
A
#
# COMPACT_ATOMS: atom_id res chain seq x y z
N MET A 1 28.78 -6.68 -9.09
CA MET A 1 27.56 -6.05 -8.55
C MET A 1 27.01 -6.99 -7.50
N GLU A 2 27.42 -6.78 -6.26
CA GLU A 2 26.91 -7.52 -5.11
C GLU A 2 25.45 -7.14 -4.90
N ARG A 3 24.56 -8.13 -4.92
CA ARG A 3 23.16 -7.93 -4.56
C ARG A 3 23.13 -7.57 -3.09
N CYS A 4 22.61 -6.38 -2.77
CA CYS A 4 22.26 -6.05 -1.39
C CYS A 4 21.27 -7.13 -0.91
N PRO A 5 21.57 -7.88 0.16
CA PRO A 5 20.65 -8.89 0.66
C PRO A 5 19.38 -8.18 1.13
N SER A 6 18.28 -8.43 0.40
CA SER A 6 16.96 -8.03 0.81
C SER A 6 16.66 -8.66 2.18
N PRO A 7 16.35 -7.88 3.23
CA PRO A 7 15.87 -8.42 4.49
C PRO A 7 14.40 -8.90 4.40
N PHE A 8 13.80 -8.84 3.21
CA PHE A 8 12.42 -9.23 2.98
C PHE A 8 12.38 -10.73 2.71
N LEU A 9 12.14 -11.45 3.81
CA LEU A 9 11.50 -12.75 4.01
C LEU A 9 11.21 -13.58 2.74
N GLU A 10 11.61 -14.85 2.83
CA GLU A 10 11.25 -15.93 1.92
C GLU A 10 9.72 -16.00 1.69
N GLU A 11 9.39 -16.52 0.51
CA GLU A 11 8.08 -16.54 -0.14
C GLU A 11 6.95 -17.16 0.73
N ASP A 12 5.74 -16.58 0.61
CA ASP A 12 4.39 -17.14 0.90
C ASP A 12 3.52 -16.71 2.11
N GLU A 13 3.92 -15.87 3.08
CA GLU A 13 3.05 -15.62 4.28
C GLU A 13 2.62 -14.17 4.62
N ALA A 14 2.42 -13.27 3.65
CA ALA A 14 1.91 -11.92 3.98
C ALA A 14 0.77 -11.45 3.09
N LEU A 15 -0.46 -11.89 3.38
CA LEU A 15 -1.63 -11.02 3.59
C LEU A 15 -2.89 -11.82 3.98
N LEU A 16 -2.97 -12.30 5.22
CA LEU A 16 -4.27 -12.59 5.84
C LEU A 16 -4.26 -12.20 7.31
N CYS A 17 -4.37 -10.90 7.56
CA CYS A 17 -4.94 -10.43 8.82
C CYS A 17 -6.46 -10.68 8.76
N VAL A 18 -6.90 -11.88 9.13
CA VAL A 18 -8.34 -12.24 9.11
C VAL A 18 -9.06 -11.51 10.24
N GLY A 19 -9.74 -10.41 9.95
CA GLY A 19 -10.53 -9.68 10.95
C GLY A 19 -11.78 -10.43 11.45
N PRO A 20 -12.58 -9.81 12.33
CA PRO A 20 -12.50 -8.42 12.77
C PRO A 20 -11.41 -8.17 13.83
N PHE A 21 -10.86 -6.96 13.85
CA PHE A 21 -9.98 -6.47 14.91
C PHE A 21 -10.61 -5.22 15.53
N GLU A 22 -10.64 -5.16 16.85
CA GLU A 22 -11.00 -3.94 17.56
C GLU A 22 -9.89 -2.89 17.44
N SER A 23 -10.20 -1.61 17.71
CA SER A 23 -9.22 -0.53 17.61
C SER A 23 -7.98 -0.76 18.48
N GLY A 24 -8.12 -1.42 19.63
CA GLY A 24 -6.98 -1.74 20.52
C GLY A 24 -6.14 -2.94 20.04
N GLN A 25 -6.61 -3.68 19.05
CA GLN A 25 -5.94 -4.85 18.49
C GLN A 25 -5.18 -4.52 17.19
N VAL A 26 -5.20 -3.27 16.72
CA VAL A 26 -4.45 -2.85 15.53
C VAL A 26 -3.25 -2.01 15.97
N THR A 27 -2.06 -2.48 15.65
CA THR A 27 -0.79 -1.75 15.84
C THR A 27 -0.31 -1.24 14.49
N VAL A 28 0.06 0.04 14.43
CA VAL A 28 0.62 0.66 13.22
C VAL A 28 2.10 0.95 13.44
N GLU A 29 2.94 0.37 12.60
CA GLU A 29 4.38 0.65 12.55
C GLU A 29 4.69 1.54 11.35
N VAL A 30 5.46 2.61 11.55
CA VAL A 30 5.88 3.49 10.46
C VAL A 30 7.36 3.24 10.16
N VAL A 31 7.65 2.86 8.91
CA VAL A 31 9.02 2.78 8.40
C VAL A 31 9.49 4.18 8.06
N GLU A 32 10.66 4.56 8.59
CA GLU A 32 11.26 5.86 8.30
C GLU A 32 11.65 6.01 6.83
N GLY A 33 11.58 7.25 6.33
CA GLY A 33 11.89 7.59 4.95
C GLY A 33 10.76 7.32 3.96
N GLU A 34 11.10 7.45 2.68
CA GLU A 34 10.18 7.20 1.56
C GLU A 34 10.46 5.85 0.92
N ARG A 35 9.42 5.22 0.37
CA ARG A 35 9.53 3.99 -0.40
C ARG A 35 10.39 4.22 -1.62
N VAL A 36 11.39 3.35 -1.80
CA VAL A 36 12.27 3.36 -2.97
C VAL A 36 11.74 2.37 -4.00
N PHE A 37 11.69 2.81 -5.25
CA PHE A 37 11.28 1.98 -6.39
C PHE A 37 12.49 1.67 -7.27
N ALA A 38 12.39 0.58 -8.04
CA ALA A 38 13.37 0.30 -9.08
C ALA A 38 13.46 1.47 -10.07
N LEU A 39 14.64 1.68 -10.65
CA LEU A 39 14.93 2.86 -11.46
C LEU A 39 13.99 2.99 -12.66
N ASP A 40 13.73 1.88 -13.35
CA ASP A 40 12.81 1.78 -14.47
C ASP A 40 11.36 2.15 -14.09
N VAL A 41 10.89 1.69 -12.92
CA VAL A 41 9.58 2.08 -12.37
C VAL A 41 9.54 3.57 -12.04
N ALA A 42 10.62 4.11 -11.48
CA ALA A 42 10.70 5.53 -11.13
C ALA A 42 10.68 6.44 -12.37
N GLU A 43 11.46 6.10 -13.40
CA GLU A 43 11.48 6.82 -14.67
C GLU A 43 10.13 6.76 -15.37
N ALA A 44 9.53 5.57 -15.45
CA ALA A 44 8.23 5.41 -16.10
C ALA A 44 7.10 6.12 -15.33
N ALA A 45 7.11 6.10 -14.00
CA ALA A 45 6.16 6.86 -13.18
C ALA A 45 6.33 8.37 -13.38
N ALA A 46 7.56 8.87 -13.46
CA ALA A 46 7.83 10.28 -13.73
C ALA A 46 7.36 10.71 -15.12
N HIS A 47 7.61 9.88 -16.14
CA HIS A 47 7.14 10.13 -17.50
C HIS A 47 5.61 10.15 -17.58
N TYR A 48 4.95 9.12 -17.04
CA TYR A 48 3.49 9.04 -17.00
C TYR A 48 2.87 10.23 -16.27
N TRP A 49 3.45 10.64 -15.14
CA TRP A 49 2.97 11.79 -14.38
C TRP A 49 3.06 13.09 -15.18
N ALA A 50 4.16 13.30 -15.91
CA ALA A 50 4.30 14.48 -16.77
C ALA A 50 3.25 14.51 -17.90
N GLU A 51 2.95 13.36 -18.52
CA GLU A 51 1.89 13.25 -19.51
C GLU A 51 0.50 13.49 -18.91
N LEU A 52 0.26 12.97 -17.70
CA LEU A 52 -0.98 13.16 -16.98
C LEU A 52 -1.23 14.64 -16.68
N LEU A 53 -0.20 15.37 -16.23
CA LEU A 53 -0.30 16.81 -15.96
C LEU A 53 -0.57 17.64 -17.23
N ARG A 54 -0.05 17.24 -18.40
CA ARG A 54 -0.41 17.90 -19.67
C ARG A 54 -1.90 17.78 -19.98
N ARG A 55 -2.53 16.65 -19.61
CA ARG A 55 -3.96 16.39 -19.84
C ARG A 55 -4.85 16.93 -18.72
N LYS A 56 -4.35 16.92 -17.48
CA LYS A 56 -5.06 17.30 -16.25
C LYS A 56 -4.16 18.19 -15.39
N PRO A 57 -3.98 19.48 -15.75
CA PRO A 57 -3.00 20.37 -15.11
C PRO A 57 -3.33 20.74 -13.66
N HIS A 58 -4.55 20.45 -13.19
CA HIS A 58 -4.97 20.69 -11.82
C HIS A 58 -4.62 19.52 -10.88
N MET A 59 -4.09 18.41 -11.39
CA MET A 59 -3.60 17.33 -10.54
C MET A 59 -2.33 17.75 -9.82
N PHE A 60 -2.16 17.27 -8.59
CA PHE A 60 -0.96 17.48 -7.80
C PHE A 60 -0.47 16.15 -7.23
N ASP A 61 0.85 16.02 -7.06
CA ASP A 61 1.43 14.88 -6.38
C ASP A 61 1.40 15.14 -4.88
N GLY A 62 1.07 14.12 -4.10
CA GLY A 62 0.87 14.24 -2.67
C GLY A 62 1.37 13.00 -1.93
N PRO A 63 1.67 13.12 -0.63
CA PRO A 63 2.10 11.99 0.16
C PRO A 63 0.97 10.97 0.30
N VAL A 64 1.32 9.69 0.18
CA VAL A 64 0.42 8.56 0.45
C VAL A 64 1.10 7.56 1.38
N TRP A 65 0.32 6.77 2.10
CA TRP A 65 0.83 5.64 2.86
C TRP A 65 0.81 4.38 2.01
N SER A 66 1.96 3.73 1.87
CA SER A 66 2.13 2.40 1.28
C SER A 66 2.09 1.36 2.38
N VAL A 67 1.35 0.27 2.18
CA VAL A 67 1.45 -0.93 3.02
C VAL A 67 2.75 -1.63 2.67
N ALA A 68 3.70 -1.62 3.60
CA ALA A 68 4.97 -2.33 3.49
C ALA A 68 4.87 -3.78 4.02
N GLY A 69 3.91 -4.04 4.92
CA GLY A 69 3.61 -5.36 5.43
C GLY A 69 2.35 -5.36 6.30
N ALA A 70 1.70 -6.51 6.40
CA ALA A 70 0.56 -6.71 7.29
C ALA A 70 0.52 -8.17 7.74
N TRP A 71 0.48 -8.41 9.06
CA TRP A 71 0.42 -9.75 9.61
C TRP A 71 -0.38 -9.78 10.92
N GLY A 72 -0.89 -10.96 11.26
CA GLY A 72 -1.54 -11.22 12.53
C GLY A 72 -0.55 -11.79 13.54
N GLU A 73 -0.75 -11.47 14.82
CA GLU A 73 0.01 -12.05 15.92
C GLU A 73 -0.93 -12.45 17.05
N GLY A 74 -0.51 -13.44 17.86
CA GLY A 74 -1.29 -13.94 19.00
C GLY A 74 -2.44 -14.87 18.60
N GLU A 75 -3.10 -15.42 19.63
CA GLU A 75 -4.19 -16.39 19.49
C GLU A 75 -5.41 -15.98 20.32
N GLY A 76 -6.60 -16.38 19.88
CA GLY A 76 -7.87 -16.13 20.58
C GLY A 76 -8.13 -14.63 20.81
N GLU A 77 -8.48 -14.27 22.04
CA GLU A 77 -8.80 -12.89 22.44
C GLU A 77 -7.58 -11.95 22.42
N ARG A 78 -6.35 -12.49 22.38
CA ARG A 78 -5.11 -11.71 22.35
C ARG A 78 -4.61 -11.43 20.94
N ARG A 79 -5.41 -11.77 19.92
CA ARG A 79 -5.04 -11.57 18.54
C ARG A 79 -4.91 -10.09 18.23
N ARG A 80 -3.83 -9.72 17.54
CA ARG A 80 -3.57 -8.36 17.05
C ARG A 80 -3.20 -8.37 15.58
N CYS A 81 -3.45 -7.27 14.90
CA CYS A 81 -2.99 -6.99 13.56
C CYS A 81 -1.86 -5.97 13.62
N VAL A 82 -0.72 -6.27 13.01
CA VAL A 82 0.36 -5.31 12.83
C VAL A 82 0.35 -4.85 11.38
N LEU A 83 0.20 -3.54 11.19
CA LEU A 83 0.21 -2.86 9.90
C LEU A 83 1.47 -2.02 9.80
N ARG A 84 2.36 -2.39 8.89
CA ARG A 84 3.58 -1.63 8.62
C ARG A 84 3.36 -0.71 7.42
N LEU A 85 3.46 0.58 7.65
CA LEU A 85 3.26 1.64 6.67
C LEU A 85 4.57 2.34 6.35
N GLN A 86 4.72 2.78 5.11
CA GLN A 86 5.84 3.61 4.66
C GLN A 86 5.31 4.75 3.80
N ARG A 87 5.94 5.92 3.87
CA ARG A 87 5.54 7.05 3.00
C ARG A 87 5.90 6.75 1.55
N SER A 88 5.02 7.16 0.64
CA SER A 88 5.24 7.15 -0.81
C SER A 88 4.55 8.39 -1.41
N SER A 89 4.48 8.48 -2.74
CA SER A 89 3.79 9.56 -3.43
C SER A 89 2.70 9.06 -4.37
N TYR A 90 1.68 9.89 -4.55
CA TYR A 90 0.49 9.60 -5.34
C TYR A 90 0.84 9.27 -6.80
N ARG A 91 1.90 9.86 -7.36
CA ARG A 91 2.37 9.52 -8.72
C ARG A 91 2.68 8.02 -8.87
N TYR A 92 3.31 7.42 -7.86
CA TYR A 92 3.63 5.99 -7.86
C TYR A 92 2.37 5.16 -7.66
N ALA A 93 1.45 5.61 -6.81
CA ALA A 93 0.15 4.97 -6.64
C ALA A 93 -0.60 4.84 -7.97
N ILE A 94 -0.69 5.96 -8.70
CA ILE A 94 -1.33 6.02 -10.00
C ILE A 94 -0.62 5.11 -11.00
N TYR A 95 0.69 5.26 -11.15
CA TYR A 95 1.45 4.49 -12.13
C TYR A 95 1.35 2.98 -11.88
N THR A 96 1.60 2.52 -10.65
CA THR A 96 1.72 1.09 -10.35
C THR A 96 0.38 0.37 -10.12
N HIS A 97 -0.77 1.04 -10.20
CA HIS A 97 -2.09 0.39 -10.03
C HIS A 97 -3.09 0.71 -11.13
N PHE A 98 -2.95 1.85 -11.81
CA PHE A 98 -3.96 2.34 -12.77
C PHE A 98 -3.47 2.37 -14.22
N THR A 99 -2.26 1.88 -14.50
CA THR A 99 -1.71 1.76 -15.86
C THR A 99 -1.51 0.29 -16.24
N GLU A 100 -1.62 -0.09 -17.51
CA GLU A 100 -1.45 -1.50 -17.91
C GLU A 100 -0.11 -2.11 -17.47
N SER A 101 0.92 -1.28 -17.29
CA SER A 101 2.23 -1.66 -16.76
C SER A 101 2.17 -2.30 -15.37
N TRP A 102 1.12 -2.07 -14.57
CA TRP A 102 0.97 -2.69 -13.25
C TRP A 102 0.95 -4.21 -13.31
N ARG A 103 0.48 -4.80 -14.43
CA ARG A 103 0.38 -6.25 -14.61
C ARG A 103 1.74 -6.94 -14.66
N ALA A 104 2.77 -6.22 -15.09
CA ALA A 104 4.14 -6.73 -15.13
C ALA A 104 4.84 -6.64 -13.76
N LEU A 105 4.33 -5.81 -12.85
CA LEU A 105 4.89 -5.62 -11.52
C LEU A 105 4.36 -6.68 -10.56
N ARG A 106 5.28 -7.29 -9.81
CA ARG A 106 4.96 -8.07 -8.61
C ARG A 106 4.30 -7.17 -7.59
N ARG A 107 3.58 -7.77 -6.65
CA ARG A 107 2.84 -7.01 -5.62
C ARG A 107 3.79 -6.13 -4.80
N GLU A 108 4.97 -6.63 -4.48
CA GLU A 108 5.99 -5.97 -3.67
C GLU A 108 6.63 -4.79 -4.41
N GLU A 109 6.55 -4.77 -5.75
CA GLU A 109 7.08 -3.68 -6.58
C GLU A 109 6.08 -2.53 -6.73
N ARG A 110 4.81 -2.75 -6.33
CA ARG A 110 3.75 -1.74 -6.37
C ARG A 110 3.82 -0.83 -5.15
N CYS A 111 3.20 0.34 -5.29
CA CYS A 111 3.06 1.30 -4.20
C CYS A 111 2.12 0.83 -3.07
N ASN A 112 1.30 -0.21 -3.28
CA ASN A 112 0.34 -0.77 -2.31
C ASN A 112 -0.31 0.27 -1.39
N VAL A 113 -0.97 1.28 -1.96
CA VAL A 113 -1.52 2.38 -1.16
C VAL A 113 -2.54 1.86 -0.14
N ALA A 114 -2.39 2.30 1.10
CA ALA A 114 -3.34 2.07 2.17
C ALA A 114 -4.60 2.92 1.94
N GLY A 115 -5.68 2.26 1.53
CA GLY A 115 -7.02 2.84 1.49
C GLY A 115 -7.79 2.57 2.78
N VAL A 116 -8.68 3.49 3.15
CA VAL A 116 -9.63 3.28 4.25
C VAL A 116 -11.03 3.22 3.65
N GLY A 117 -11.75 2.16 3.97
CA GLY A 117 -13.16 1.99 3.64
C GLY A 117 -13.97 1.75 4.91
N ALA A 118 -15.24 2.12 4.89
CA ALA A 118 -16.15 1.90 6.01
C ALA A 118 -17.38 1.14 5.50
N LEU A 119 -17.76 0.09 6.22
CA LEU A 119 -19.05 -0.57 6.05
C LEU A 119 -19.99 -0.01 7.10
N THR A 120 -21.01 0.74 6.69
CA THR A 120 -21.96 1.36 7.63
C THR A 120 -23.33 0.73 7.47
N PHE A 121 -24.01 0.45 8.58
CA PHE A 121 -25.40 -0.02 8.56
C PHE A 121 -26.34 1.12 8.92
N THR A 122 -27.40 1.29 8.12
CA THR A 122 -28.50 2.19 8.49
C THR A 122 -29.34 1.56 9.60
N ARG A 123 -30.19 2.36 10.23
CA ARG A 123 -31.11 1.89 11.27
C ARG A 123 -32.08 0.82 10.74
N GLU A 124 -32.43 0.90 9.46
CA GLU A 124 -33.30 -0.04 8.75
C GLU A 124 -32.57 -1.32 8.33
N GLY A 125 -31.28 -1.46 8.65
CA GLY A 125 -30.48 -2.63 8.32
C GLY A 125 -29.91 -2.62 6.89
N LEU A 126 -29.85 -1.46 6.22
CA LEU A 126 -29.23 -1.35 4.91
C LEU A 126 -27.71 -1.17 5.04
N LEU A 127 -26.94 -1.85 4.20
CA LEU A 127 -25.50 -1.65 4.08
C LEU A 127 -25.20 -0.47 3.16
N VAL A 128 -24.37 0.45 3.64
CA VAL A 128 -23.81 1.57 2.90
C VAL A 128 -22.30 1.40 2.81
N LEU A 129 -21.78 1.52 1.59
CA LEU A 129 -20.37 1.41 1.23
C LEU A 129 -19.79 2.78 0.89
#